data_AF-A0A4S0K5Q3-F1
#
_entry.id   AF-A0A4S0K5Q3-F1
#
_cell.length_a   1.000
_cell.length_b   1.000
_cell.length_c   1.000
_cell.angle_alpha   90.00
_cell.angle_beta   90.00
_cell.angle_gamma   90.00
#
_symmetry.space_group_name_H-M   'P 1'
#
loop_
_entity.id
_entity.type
_entity.pdbx_description
1 polymer ?
#
loop_
_entity_poly.entity_id
_entity_poly.type
_entity_poly.pdbx_seq_one_letter_code
_entity_poly.pdbx_strand_id
1 'polypeptide(L)'
;MLDDLGVDAAYTHDGSDHKELREIAQIDPDKTRYRRDRVLFMARDPRDTAVSGFFQVGKRHHLQAGSIGDFVRSAQHGIEKIALFNLQWFAAARQMKNIALLRYEDMQRDTEGTLRAIGDFIGRHFADSDLADVTYNRSFERMRQSEASGELGLRYGGKLRPRDPDDPESFKVRRGKVGGYLDYLDAEAIAYCDGVLARLDYWRQLDEAIVRYGISYRADDESKAGVN
;
A
#
# COMPACT_ATOMS: atom_id res chain seq x y z
N MET A 1 -6.05 12.01 1.78
CA MET A 1 -6.82 11.93 0.53
C MET A 1 -8.27 11.57 0.82
N LEU A 2 -8.59 10.35 1.28
CA LEU A 2 -9.99 9.97 1.57
C LEU A 2 -10.66 10.90 2.58
N ASP A 3 -9.92 11.32 3.59
CA ASP A 3 -10.37 12.27 4.60
C ASP A 3 -10.51 13.71 4.07
N ASP A 4 -9.70 14.12 3.09
CA ASP A 4 -9.89 15.38 2.35
C ASP A 4 -11.20 15.35 1.54
N LEU A 5 -11.63 14.16 1.11
CA LEU A 5 -12.95 13.90 0.51
C LEU A 5 -14.05 13.64 1.55
N GLY A 6 -13.77 13.87 2.83
CA GLY A 6 -14.69 13.72 3.95
C GLY A 6 -15.08 12.27 4.28
N VAL A 7 -14.29 11.28 3.84
CA VAL A 7 -14.49 9.87 4.20
C VAL A 7 -13.78 9.58 5.52
N ASP A 8 -14.56 9.17 6.52
CA ASP A 8 -14.02 8.68 7.79
C ASP A 8 -13.72 7.18 7.68
N ALA A 9 -12.45 6.86 7.41
CA ALA A 9 -11.97 5.50 7.24
C ALA A 9 -11.11 5.07 8.43
N ALA A 10 -11.36 3.86 8.94
CA ALA A 10 -10.49 3.21 9.91
C ALA A 10 -9.34 2.48 9.19
N TYR A 11 -8.11 2.73 9.63
CA TYR A 11 -6.91 2.06 9.11
C TYR A 11 -6.41 1.01 10.09
N THR A 12 -6.10 -0.17 9.58
CA THR A 12 -5.56 -1.28 10.39
C THR A 12 -4.44 -1.99 9.66
N HIS A 13 -3.51 -2.58 10.42
CA HIS A 13 -2.50 -3.48 9.91
C HIS A 13 -2.90 -4.95 10.08
N ASP A 14 -4.05 -5.23 10.69
CA ASP A 14 -4.57 -6.59 10.85
C ASP A 14 -3.54 -7.55 11.49
N GLY A 15 -2.76 -7.03 12.45
CA GLY A 15 -1.70 -7.76 13.14
C GLY A 15 -0.35 -7.83 12.42
N SER A 16 -0.20 -7.24 11.22
CA SER A 16 1.05 -7.26 10.45
C SER A 16 2.06 -6.15 10.80
N ASP A 17 1.71 -5.20 11.68
CA ASP A 17 2.56 -4.06 12.08
C ASP A 17 3.97 -4.52 12.46
N HIS A 18 5.00 -3.87 11.88
CA HIS A 18 6.39 -4.20 12.15
C HIS A 18 6.77 -4.09 13.64
N LYS A 19 6.13 -3.20 14.41
CA LYS A 19 6.40 -3.07 15.86
C LYS A 19 5.98 -4.29 16.67
N GLU A 20 5.06 -5.10 16.15
CA GLU A 20 4.56 -6.30 16.84
C GLU A 20 5.52 -7.49 16.69
N LEU A 21 6.51 -7.40 15.79
CA LEU A 21 7.51 -8.45 15.53
C LEU A 21 6.91 -9.84 15.25
N ARG A 22 5.69 -9.88 14.70
CA ARG A 22 4.98 -11.12 14.40
C ARG A 22 5.46 -11.73 13.09
N GLU A 23 5.68 -13.03 13.11
CA GLU A 23 5.75 -13.85 11.92
C GLU A 23 4.36 -14.12 11.35
N ILE A 24 4.29 -14.59 10.11
CA ILE A 24 3.01 -14.87 9.44
C ILE A 24 2.15 -15.88 10.20
N ALA A 25 2.76 -16.89 10.85
CA ALA A 25 2.06 -17.90 11.63
C ALA A 25 1.35 -17.34 12.88
N GLN A 26 1.72 -16.13 13.31
CA GLN A 26 1.14 -15.43 14.46
C GLN A 26 0.08 -14.39 14.04
N ILE A 27 -0.19 -14.27 12.74
CA ILE A 27 -1.23 -13.39 12.20
C ILE A 27 -2.45 -14.25 11.89
N ASP A 28 -3.58 -13.89 12.49
CA ASP A 28 -4.84 -14.60 12.33
C ASP A 28 -5.28 -14.62 10.86
N PRO A 29 -5.31 -15.78 10.17
CA PRO A 29 -5.76 -15.86 8.80
C PRO A 29 -7.28 -15.69 8.68
N ASP A 30 -8.04 -15.86 9.75
CA ASP A 30 -9.48 -15.65 9.77
C ASP A 30 -9.81 -14.16 9.83
N LYS A 31 -10.38 -13.64 8.74
CA LYS A 31 -10.78 -12.23 8.61
C LYS A 31 -12.27 -12.01 8.89
N THR A 32 -12.98 -12.98 9.46
CA THR A 32 -14.44 -12.92 9.73
C THR A 32 -14.83 -11.75 10.63
N ARG A 33 -13.92 -11.22 11.45
CA ARG A 33 -14.17 -9.99 12.22
C ARG A 33 -14.57 -8.80 11.35
N TYR A 34 -14.10 -8.76 10.09
CA TYR A 34 -14.41 -7.69 9.14
C TYR A 34 -15.64 -7.97 8.26
N ARG A 35 -16.33 -9.11 8.43
CA ARG A 35 -17.41 -9.54 7.52
C ARG A 35 -18.61 -8.59 7.43
N ARG A 36 -18.75 -7.70 8.42
CA ARG A 36 -19.82 -6.69 8.50
C ARG A 36 -19.37 -5.31 8.00
N ASP A 37 -18.06 -5.11 7.84
CA ASP A 37 -17.49 -3.85 7.41
C ASP A 37 -17.43 -3.79 5.88
N ARG A 38 -17.29 -2.57 5.33
CA ARG A 38 -16.80 -2.40 3.96
C ARG A 38 -15.29 -2.30 4.02
N VAL A 39 -14.59 -3.25 3.39
CA VAL A 39 -13.13 -3.32 3.42
C VAL A 39 -12.54 -2.96 2.07
N LEU A 40 -11.63 -1.99 2.08
CA LEU A 40 -10.78 -1.69 0.95
C LEU A 40 -9.38 -2.24 1.24
N PHE A 41 -8.94 -3.23 0.48
CA PHE A 41 -7.61 -3.83 0.62
C PHE A 41 -6.68 -3.31 -0.49
N MET A 42 -5.56 -2.69 -0.11
CA MET A 42 -4.56 -2.21 -1.05
C MET A 42 -3.37 -3.16 -1.09
N ALA A 43 -3.14 -3.77 -2.25
CA ALA A 43 -1.92 -4.48 -2.56
C ALA A 43 -0.88 -3.51 -3.16
N ARG A 44 0.40 -3.80 -2.95
CA ARG A 44 1.54 -3.15 -3.59
C ARG A 44 2.54 -4.24 -3.95
N ASP A 45 3.43 -4.00 -4.90
CA ASP A 45 4.56 -4.89 -5.15
C ASP A 45 5.25 -5.26 -3.82
N PRO A 46 5.30 -6.56 -3.46
CA PRO A 46 5.87 -6.98 -2.19
C PRO A 46 7.33 -6.56 -2.01
N ARG A 47 8.10 -6.39 -3.10
CA ARG A 47 9.50 -5.95 -3.07
C ARG A 47 9.61 -4.48 -2.65
N ASP A 48 8.81 -3.62 -3.28
CA ASP A 48 8.71 -2.21 -2.87
C ASP A 48 8.20 -2.06 -1.44
N THR A 49 7.27 -2.94 -1.04
CA THR A 49 6.73 -2.98 0.32
C THR A 49 7.81 -3.36 1.33
N ALA A 50 8.64 -4.36 1.04
CA ALA A 50 9.74 -4.78 1.90
C ALA A 50 10.78 -3.65 2.06
N VAL A 51 11.18 -2.98 0.98
CA VAL A 51 12.09 -1.84 1.03
C VAL A 51 11.48 -0.67 1.83
N SER A 52 10.19 -0.39 1.65
CA SER A 52 9.50 0.60 2.47
C SER A 52 9.46 0.21 3.95
N GLY A 53 9.30 -1.08 4.25
CA GLY A 53 9.35 -1.63 5.59
C GLY A 53 10.72 -1.46 6.26
N PHE A 54 11.81 -1.65 5.51
CA PHE A 54 13.18 -1.51 6.01
C PHE A 54 13.42 -0.12 6.62
N PHE A 55 13.07 0.93 5.87
CA PHE A 55 13.18 2.31 6.36
C PHE A 55 12.19 2.61 7.49
N GLN A 56 10.97 2.07 7.43
CA GLN A 56 10.00 2.20 8.51
C GLN A 56 10.53 1.62 9.84
N VAL A 57 11.13 0.42 9.80
CA VAL A 57 11.71 -0.26 10.97
C VAL A 57 12.95 0.48 11.48
N GLY A 58 13.93 0.71 10.60
CA GLY A 58 15.22 1.27 11.00
C GLY A 58 15.17 2.76 11.33
N LYS A 59 14.49 3.57 10.51
CA LYS A 59 14.55 5.04 10.61
C LYS A 59 13.42 5.65 11.43
N ARG A 60 12.28 4.96 11.57
CA ARG A 60 11.10 5.52 12.27
C ARG A 60 10.79 4.79 13.57
N HIS A 61 10.87 3.45 13.58
CA HIS A 61 10.65 2.67 14.79
C HIS A 61 11.90 2.51 15.66
N HIS A 62 13.09 2.82 15.14
CA HIS A 62 14.37 2.61 15.82
C HIS A 62 14.56 1.15 16.27
N LEU A 63 13.99 0.23 15.50
CA LEU A 63 14.15 -1.21 15.68
C LEU A 63 15.35 -1.68 14.85
N GLN A 64 15.93 -2.81 15.26
CA GLN A 64 17.05 -3.42 14.54
C GLN A 64 16.57 -3.97 13.19
N ALA A 65 16.91 -3.28 12.10
CA ALA A 65 16.56 -3.69 10.74
C ALA A 65 17.62 -4.60 10.09
N GLY A 66 18.85 -4.61 10.58
CA GLY A 66 19.97 -5.32 9.95
C GLY A 66 20.35 -4.72 8.59
N SER A 67 20.97 -5.53 7.72
CA SER A 67 21.16 -5.15 6.32
C SER A 67 19.83 -5.25 5.56
N ILE A 68 19.67 -4.52 4.46
CA ILE A 68 18.44 -4.63 3.65
C ILE A 68 18.27 -6.03 3.04
N GLY A 69 19.39 -6.72 2.73
CA GLY A 69 19.39 -8.10 2.27
C GLY A 69 18.84 -9.08 3.32
N ASP A 70 19.25 -8.93 4.57
CA ASP A 70 18.70 -9.72 5.68
C ASP A 70 17.24 -9.35 5.96
N PHE A 71 16.90 -8.07 5.85
CA PHE A 71 15.55 -7.58 6.10
C PHE A 71 14.53 -8.19 5.14
N VAL A 72 14.83 -8.26 3.83
CA VAL A 72 13.91 -8.88 2.86
C VAL A 72 13.73 -10.39 3.08
N ARG A 73 14.66 -11.04 3.80
CA ARG A 73 14.62 -12.46 4.18
C ARG A 73 13.99 -12.70 5.57
N SER A 74 13.72 -11.64 6.34
CA SER A 74 13.20 -11.74 7.71
C SER A 74 11.80 -12.38 7.76
N ALA A 75 11.59 -13.34 8.66
CA ALA A 75 10.26 -13.91 8.92
C ALA A 75 9.26 -12.88 9.51
N GLN A 76 9.77 -11.85 10.18
CA GLN A 76 8.96 -10.82 10.84
C GLN A 76 8.65 -9.62 9.94
N HIS A 77 9.40 -9.43 8.85
CA HIS A 77 9.33 -8.20 8.04
C HIS A 77 9.41 -8.41 6.53
N GLY A 78 10.00 -9.51 6.10
CA GLY A 78 10.46 -9.73 4.75
C GLY A 78 9.38 -10.12 3.75
N ILE A 79 9.84 -10.42 2.55
CA ILE A 79 9.04 -10.65 1.35
C ILE A 79 7.98 -11.75 1.53
N GLU A 80 8.34 -12.85 2.20
CA GLU A 80 7.45 -13.99 2.41
C GLU A 80 6.28 -13.64 3.33
N LYS A 81 6.54 -12.92 4.44
CA LYS A 81 5.47 -12.44 5.32
C LYS A 81 4.51 -11.53 4.58
N ILE A 82 5.03 -10.57 3.80
CA ILE A 82 4.22 -9.63 3.03
C ILE A 82 3.34 -10.39 2.01
N ALA A 83 3.94 -11.28 1.23
CA ALA A 83 3.22 -12.05 0.21
C ALA A 83 2.14 -12.94 0.84
N LEU A 84 2.47 -13.70 1.89
CA LEU A 84 1.51 -14.57 2.56
C LEU A 84 0.38 -13.78 3.25
N PHE A 85 0.68 -12.61 3.82
CA PHE A 85 -0.35 -11.73 4.39
C PHE A 85 -1.36 -11.28 3.32
N ASN A 86 -0.87 -10.89 2.15
CA ASN A 86 -1.74 -10.54 1.01
C ASN A 86 -2.57 -11.76 0.56
N LEU A 87 -1.97 -12.94 0.47
CA LEU A 87 -2.68 -14.18 0.11
C LEU A 87 -3.78 -14.55 1.13
N GLN A 88 -3.57 -14.32 2.43
CA GLN A 88 -4.62 -14.48 3.44
C GLN A 88 -5.83 -13.57 3.14
N TRP A 89 -5.59 -12.32 2.76
CA TRP A 89 -6.65 -11.38 2.40
C TRP A 89 -7.35 -11.75 1.08
N PHE A 90 -6.62 -12.23 0.08
CA PHE A 90 -7.23 -12.71 -1.18
C PHE A 90 -8.13 -13.93 -0.93
N ALA A 91 -7.69 -14.86 -0.08
CA ALA A 91 -8.50 -15.99 0.33
C ALA A 91 -9.76 -15.56 1.09
N ALA A 92 -9.62 -14.60 2.03
CA ALA A 92 -10.72 -14.08 2.81
C ALA A 92 -11.75 -13.33 1.96
N ALA A 93 -11.31 -12.61 0.91
CA ALA A 93 -12.20 -11.88 0.00
C ALA A 93 -13.30 -12.76 -0.59
N ARG A 94 -13.03 -14.07 -0.75
CA ARG A 94 -14.01 -15.06 -1.23
C ARG A 94 -15.23 -15.26 -0.34
N GLN A 95 -15.12 -14.88 0.93
CA GLN A 95 -16.17 -15.04 1.93
C GLN A 95 -16.73 -13.70 2.41
N MET A 96 -16.22 -12.58 1.88
CA MET A 96 -16.62 -11.23 2.28
C MET A 96 -17.61 -10.64 1.29
N LYS A 97 -18.69 -10.04 1.81
CA LYS A 97 -19.72 -9.42 0.97
C LYS A 97 -19.33 -8.03 0.46
N ASN A 98 -18.59 -7.28 1.27
CA ASN A 98 -18.27 -5.88 1.02
C ASN A 98 -16.75 -5.69 1.04
N ILE A 99 -16.06 -6.23 0.04
CA ILE A 99 -14.62 -6.06 -0.12
C ILE A 99 -14.31 -5.57 -1.53
N ALA A 100 -13.36 -4.64 -1.63
CA ALA A 100 -12.73 -4.24 -2.87
C ALA A 100 -11.21 -4.25 -2.71
N LEU A 101 -10.51 -4.64 -3.77
CA LEU A 101 -9.05 -4.66 -3.86
C LEU A 101 -8.57 -3.55 -4.80
N LEU A 102 -7.44 -2.93 -4.50
CA LEU A 102 -6.76 -2.03 -5.43
C LEU A 102 -5.25 -2.23 -5.39
N ARG A 103 -4.55 -1.85 -6.46
CA ARG A 103 -3.09 -1.83 -6.49
C ARG A 103 -2.58 -0.41 -6.28
N TYR A 104 -1.58 -0.26 -5.43
CA TYR A 104 -0.89 1.02 -5.22
C TYR A 104 -0.39 1.60 -6.56
N GLU A 105 0.07 0.72 -7.45
CA GLU A 105 0.59 1.05 -8.77
C GLU A 105 -0.49 1.65 -9.69
N ASP A 106 -1.73 1.16 -9.61
CA ASP A 106 -2.86 1.73 -10.36
C ASP A 106 -3.25 3.10 -9.79
N MET A 107 -3.27 3.23 -8.46
CA MET A 107 -3.52 4.50 -7.78
C MET A 107 -2.48 5.57 -8.14
N GLN A 108 -1.21 5.19 -8.29
CA GLN A 108 -0.17 6.09 -8.76
C GLN A 108 -0.37 6.51 -10.22
N ARG A 109 -0.82 5.58 -11.07
CA ARG A 109 -1.06 5.83 -12.49
C ARG A 109 -2.26 6.76 -12.73
N ASP A 110 -3.35 6.53 -12.01
CA ASP A 110 -4.61 7.27 -12.12
C ASP A 110 -5.24 7.46 -10.73
N THR A 111 -4.77 8.49 -10.04
CA THR A 111 -5.23 8.82 -8.69
C THR A 111 -6.69 9.26 -8.68
N GLU A 112 -7.13 10.09 -9.64
CA GLU A 112 -8.50 10.59 -9.69
C GLU A 112 -9.50 9.47 -10.00
N GLY A 113 -9.22 8.64 -11.00
CA GLY A 113 -10.05 7.48 -11.33
C GLY A 113 -10.11 6.48 -10.18
N THR A 114 -9.01 6.26 -9.48
CA THR A 114 -8.99 5.40 -8.28
C THR A 114 -9.85 5.99 -7.14
N LEU A 115 -9.73 7.28 -6.85
CA LEU A 115 -10.53 7.94 -5.81
C LEU A 115 -12.03 7.91 -6.15
N ARG A 116 -12.38 8.11 -7.43
CA ARG A 116 -13.76 7.97 -7.93
C ARG A 116 -14.29 6.55 -7.71
N ALA A 117 -13.51 5.54 -8.10
CA ALA A 117 -13.88 4.14 -7.91
C ALA A 117 -14.06 3.78 -6.43
N ILE A 118 -13.24 4.34 -5.53
CA ILE A 118 -13.42 4.23 -4.07
C ILE A 118 -14.74 4.84 -3.63
N GLY A 119 -15.11 6.01 -4.18
CA GLY A 119 -16.41 6.64 -3.98
C GLY A 119 -17.56 5.70 -4.32
N ASP A 120 -17.54 5.12 -5.51
CA ASP A 120 -18.58 4.18 -5.95
C ASP A 120 -18.68 2.96 -5.02
N PHE A 121 -17.55 2.39 -4.60
CA PHE A 121 -17.51 1.28 -3.65
C PHE A 121 -18.13 1.63 -2.29
N ILE A 122 -17.87 2.84 -1.78
CA ILE A 122 -18.46 3.30 -0.51
C ILE A 122 -19.85 3.94 -0.69
N GLY A 123 -20.37 4.01 -1.91
CA GLY A 123 -21.68 4.60 -2.21
C GLY A 123 -21.71 6.12 -2.05
N ARG A 124 -20.59 6.80 -2.37
CA ARG A 124 -20.44 8.25 -2.28
C ARG A 124 -19.92 8.81 -3.60
N HIS A 125 -20.64 9.80 -4.12
CA HIS A 125 -20.19 10.58 -5.26
C HIS A 125 -19.21 11.68 -4.81
N PHE A 126 -18.10 11.84 -5.53
CA PHE A 126 -17.16 12.95 -5.37
C PHE A 126 -17.23 13.83 -6.62
N ALA A 127 -17.26 15.16 -6.44
CA ALA A 127 -17.22 16.07 -7.57
C ALA A 127 -15.86 16.01 -8.26
N ASP A 128 -15.82 16.17 -9.58
CA ASP A 128 -14.57 16.17 -10.36
C ASP A 128 -13.59 17.23 -9.87
N SER A 129 -14.10 18.40 -9.47
CA SER A 129 -13.28 19.45 -8.86
C SER A 129 -12.62 19.00 -7.55
N ASP A 130 -13.36 18.29 -6.68
CA ASP A 130 -12.83 17.80 -5.40
C ASP A 130 -11.76 16.73 -5.65
N LEU A 131 -11.97 15.86 -6.64
CA LEU A 131 -11.01 14.83 -7.02
C LEU A 131 -9.72 15.45 -7.57
N ALA A 132 -9.83 16.43 -8.45
CA ALA A 132 -8.69 17.16 -9.00
C ALA A 132 -7.93 17.93 -7.90
N ASP A 133 -8.65 18.65 -7.04
CA ASP A 133 -8.07 19.40 -5.94
C ASP A 133 -7.34 18.50 -4.94
N VAL A 134 -7.94 17.37 -4.55
CA VAL A 134 -7.31 16.41 -3.63
C VAL A 134 -6.10 15.75 -4.27
N THR A 135 -6.19 15.35 -5.55
CA THR A 135 -5.06 14.75 -6.27
C THR A 135 -3.90 15.72 -6.40
N TYR A 136 -4.18 16.98 -6.75
CA TYR A 136 -3.17 18.03 -6.81
C TYR A 136 -2.53 18.25 -5.45
N ASN A 137 -3.34 18.53 -4.42
CA ASN A 137 -2.86 18.86 -3.07
C ASN A 137 -2.15 17.70 -2.37
N ARG A 138 -2.44 16.46 -2.77
CA ARG A 138 -1.83 15.25 -2.24
C ARG A 138 -0.91 14.56 -3.24
N SER A 139 -0.38 15.31 -4.21
CA SER A 139 0.78 14.89 -5.00
C SER A 139 1.99 14.62 -4.11
N PHE A 140 2.93 13.80 -4.58
CA PHE A 140 4.10 13.38 -3.79
C PHE A 140 4.88 14.57 -3.20
N GLU A 141 5.18 15.58 -4.02
CA GLU A 141 5.93 16.77 -3.59
C GLU A 141 5.19 17.55 -2.50
N ARG A 142 3.89 17.76 -2.68
CA ARG A 142 3.06 18.49 -1.71
C ARG A 142 2.87 17.71 -0.43
N MET A 143 2.64 16.40 -0.49
CA MET A 143 2.59 15.56 0.71
C MET A 143 3.92 15.58 1.46
N ARG A 144 5.05 15.58 0.76
CA ARG A 144 6.38 15.67 1.38
C ARG A 144 6.58 17.04 2.06
N GLN A 145 6.13 18.12 1.43
CA GLN A 145 6.11 19.45 2.04
C GLN A 145 5.18 19.52 3.27
N SER A 146 3.99 18.92 3.20
CA SER A 146 3.05 18.81 4.33
C SER A 146 3.60 17.96 5.48
N GLU A 147 4.38 16.91 5.19
CA GLU A 147 5.11 16.17 6.23
C GLU A 147 6.20 17.05 6.86
N ALA A 148 7.02 17.70 6.04
CA ALA A 148 8.12 18.55 6.49
C ALA A 148 7.65 19.74 7.34
N SER A 149 6.52 20.37 6.97
CA SER A 149 5.94 21.50 7.70
C SER A 149 5.25 21.09 9.00
N GLY A 150 5.02 19.80 9.22
CA GLY A 150 4.30 19.26 10.36
C GLY A 150 2.77 19.25 10.22
N GLU A 151 2.21 19.69 9.09
CA GLU A 151 0.76 19.64 8.79
C GLU A 151 0.21 18.23 8.99
N LEU A 152 0.84 17.22 8.38
CA LEU A 152 0.39 15.83 8.53
C LEU A 152 0.51 15.33 9.98
N GLY A 153 1.54 15.80 10.69
CA GLY A 153 1.75 15.49 12.10
C GLY A 153 0.69 16.09 13.03
N LEU A 154 0.13 17.25 12.69
CA LEU A 154 -0.98 17.86 13.40
C LEU A 154 -2.29 17.13 13.11
N ARG A 155 -2.52 16.78 11.83
CA ARG A 155 -3.77 16.18 11.35
C ARG A 155 -3.95 14.72 11.75
N TYR A 156 -2.89 13.92 11.69
CA TYR A 156 -2.95 12.47 11.93
C TYR A 156 -2.07 12.01 13.11
N GLY A 157 -1.56 12.98 13.89
CA GLY A 157 -0.69 12.75 15.03
C GLY A 157 0.78 12.50 14.67
N GLY A 158 1.61 12.32 15.70
CA GLY A 158 3.08 12.24 15.57
C GLY A 158 3.60 11.12 14.67
N LYS A 159 2.75 10.16 14.27
CA LYS A 159 3.10 9.06 13.35
C LYS A 159 3.45 9.54 11.94
N LEU A 160 3.00 10.73 11.54
CA LEU A 160 3.28 11.34 10.22
C LEU A 160 4.18 12.58 10.31
N ARG A 161 4.94 12.74 11.41
CA ARG A 161 6.08 13.67 11.44
C ARG A 161 7.33 12.97 10.93
N PRO A 162 8.25 13.64 10.23
CA PRO A 162 9.56 13.07 9.94
C PRO A 162 10.26 12.81 11.29
N ARG A 163 10.95 11.68 11.40
CA ARG A 163 11.67 11.36 12.66
C ARG A 163 12.98 12.13 12.76
N ASP A 164 13.59 12.37 11.60
CA ASP A 164 14.77 13.19 11.38
C ASP A 164 14.56 14.03 10.10
N PRO A 165 14.28 15.34 10.20
CA PRO A 165 14.04 16.20 9.04
C PRO A 165 15.21 16.27 8.05
N ASP A 166 16.44 15.98 8.50
CA ASP A 166 17.65 16.05 7.68
C ASP A 166 17.97 14.72 6.97
N ASP A 167 17.28 13.63 7.32
CA ASP A 167 17.35 12.33 6.65
C ASP A 167 16.08 12.10 5.80
N PRO A 168 16.14 12.24 4.45
CA PRO A 168 15.03 11.96 3.56
C PRO A 168 14.41 10.56 3.72
N GLU A 169 15.21 9.59 4.15
CA GLU A 169 14.79 8.20 4.33
C GLU A 169 14.01 8.00 5.66
N SER A 170 14.01 9.02 6.54
CA SER A 170 13.20 9.05 7.77
C SER A 170 11.76 9.51 7.53
N PHE A 171 11.46 10.11 6.37
CA PHE A 171 10.11 10.57 5.99
C PHE A 171 9.17 9.39 5.71
N LYS A 172 7.87 9.58 5.98
CA LYS A 172 6.83 8.62 5.61
C LYS A 172 6.58 8.72 4.10
N VAL A 173 6.56 9.94 3.57
CA VAL A 173 6.46 10.28 2.15
C VAL A 173 7.87 10.34 1.57
N ARG A 174 8.48 9.17 1.39
CA ARG A 174 9.92 9.02 1.09
C ARG A 174 10.28 9.24 -0.38
N ARG A 175 9.67 8.45 -1.28
CA ARG A 175 9.96 8.48 -2.74
C ARG A 175 8.73 8.50 -3.64
N GLY A 176 7.62 7.91 -3.21
CA GLY A 176 6.42 7.78 -4.05
C GLY A 176 6.62 6.98 -5.35
N LYS A 177 7.74 6.26 -5.50
CA LYS A 177 8.13 5.58 -6.73
C LYS A 177 7.64 4.13 -6.75
N VAL A 178 7.15 3.69 -7.90
CA VAL A 178 6.89 2.28 -8.24
C VAL A 178 8.18 1.67 -8.82
N GLY A 179 8.55 0.47 -8.40
CA GLY A 179 9.82 -0.16 -8.76
C GLY A 179 11.01 0.48 -8.06
N GLY A 180 10.80 1.12 -6.91
CA GLY A 180 11.86 1.74 -6.12
C GLY A 180 12.82 0.72 -5.50
N TYR A 181 12.43 -0.55 -5.38
CA TYR A 181 13.28 -1.61 -4.86
C TYR A 181 14.59 -1.80 -5.66
N LEU A 182 14.58 -1.48 -6.96
CA LEU A 182 15.77 -1.54 -7.83
C LEU A 182 16.88 -0.58 -7.40
N ASP A 183 16.53 0.49 -6.68
CA ASP A 183 17.49 1.47 -6.18
C ASP A 183 18.21 0.99 -4.88
N TYR A 184 17.75 -0.11 -4.27
CA TYR A 184 18.21 -0.56 -2.94
C TYR A 184 18.62 -2.02 -2.86
N LEU A 185 18.01 -2.90 -3.64
CA LEU A 185 18.28 -4.33 -3.62
C LEU A 185 19.31 -4.67 -4.69
N ASP A 186 20.31 -5.46 -4.31
CA ASP A 186 21.22 -6.09 -5.26
C ASP A 186 20.53 -7.25 -6.02
N ALA A 187 21.22 -7.76 -7.03
CA ALA A 187 20.70 -8.83 -7.88
C ALA A 187 20.38 -10.11 -7.10
N GLU A 188 21.13 -10.41 -6.02
CA GLU A 188 20.91 -11.61 -5.21
C GLU A 188 19.63 -11.48 -4.37
N ALA A 189 19.43 -10.33 -3.72
CA ALA A 189 18.22 -10.02 -2.97
C ALA A 189 16.98 -9.96 -3.87
N ILE A 190 17.09 -9.41 -5.09
CA ILE A 190 16.00 -9.42 -6.08
C ILE A 190 15.67 -10.86 -6.48
N ALA A 191 16.68 -11.66 -6.85
CA ALA A 191 16.47 -13.06 -7.23
C ALA A 191 15.83 -13.88 -6.10
N TYR A 192 16.22 -13.64 -4.84
CA TYR A 192 15.57 -14.24 -3.69
C TYR A 192 14.08 -13.86 -3.61
N CYS A 193 13.76 -12.56 -3.71
CA CYS A 193 12.37 -12.10 -3.66
C CYS A 193 11.53 -12.70 -4.78
N ASP A 194 12.05 -12.71 -6.00
CA ASP A 194 11.37 -13.27 -7.17
C ASP A 194 11.15 -14.77 -7.01
N GLY A 195 12.13 -15.50 -6.47
CA GLY A 195 12.01 -16.91 -6.14
C GLY A 195 10.91 -17.20 -5.10
N VAL A 196 10.78 -16.37 -4.06
CA VAL A 196 9.68 -16.48 -3.08
C VAL A 196 8.33 -16.21 -3.74
N LEU A 197 8.20 -15.13 -4.52
CA LEU A 197 6.95 -14.77 -5.18
C LEU A 197 6.51 -15.81 -6.21
N ALA A 198 7.45 -16.41 -6.94
CA ALA A 198 7.19 -17.51 -7.87
C ALA A 198 6.75 -18.77 -7.14
N ARG A 199 7.44 -19.17 -6.06
CA ARG A 199 7.06 -20.32 -5.23
C ARG A 199 5.66 -20.19 -4.64
N LEU A 200 5.27 -18.98 -4.26
CA LEU A 200 3.94 -18.67 -3.73
C LEU A 200 2.90 -18.43 -4.82
N ASP A 201 3.29 -18.47 -6.10
CA ASP A 201 2.42 -18.15 -7.23
C ASP A 201 1.65 -16.83 -7.03
N TYR A 202 2.37 -15.84 -6.49
CA TYR A 202 1.79 -14.63 -5.93
C TYR A 202 1.08 -13.79 -7.01
N TRP A 203 1.74 -13.60 -8.16
CA TRP A 203 1.24 -12.74 -9.22
C TRP A 203 -0.06 -13.27 -9.84
N ARG A 204 -0.14 -14.58 -10.12
CA ARG A 204 -1.38 -15.20 -10.62
C ARG A 204 -2.52 -15.03 -9.61
N GLN A 205 -2.26 -15.25 -8.33
CA GLN A 205 -3.28 -15.10 -7.30
C GLN A 205 -3.72 -13.64 -7.09
N LEU A 206 -2.79 -12.69 -7.18
CA LEU A 206 -3.11 -11.26 -7.19
C LEU A 206 -4.00 -10.91 -8.38
N ASP A 207 -3.63 -11.35 -9.59
CA ASP A 207 -4.41 -11.07 -10.80
C ASP A 207 -5.81 -11.66 -10.73
N GLU A 208 -5.95 -12.91 -10.26
CA GLU A 208 -7.26 -13.53 -10.02
C GLU A 208 -8.10 -12.77 -8.99
N ALA A 209 -7.47 -12.27 -7.92
CA ALA A 209 -8.13 -11.50 -6.90
C ALA A 209 -8.57 -10.11 -7.42
N ILE A 210 -7.73 -9.45 -8.23
CA ILE A 210 -8.06 -8.16 -8.86
C ILE A 210 -9.16 -8.31 -9.90
N VAL A 211 -9.15 -9.36 -10.73
CA VAL A 211 -10.24 -9.60 -11.70
C VAL A 211 -11.59 -9.77 -11.00
N ARG A 212 -11.61 -10.41 -9.83
CA ARG A 212 -12.84 -10.76 -9.13
C ARG A 212 -13.32 -9.69 -8.14
N TYR A 213 -12.39 -9.06 -7.44
CA TYR A 213 -12.66 -8.15 -6.31
C TYR A 213 -12.02 -6.78 -6.51
N GLY A 214 -11.33 -6.56 -7.63
CA GLY A 214 -10.72 -5.29 -7.95
C GLY A 214 -11.75 -4.17 -8.02
N ILE A 215 -11.36 -3.01 -7.53
CA ILE A 215 -12.15 -1.81 -7.71
C ILE A 215 -12.11 -1.43 -9.19
N SER A 216 -13.28 -1.19 -9.79
CA SER A 216 -13.36 -0.79 -11.19
C SER A 216 -12.94 0.67 -11.32
N TYR A 217 -11.66 0.91 -11.59
CA TYR A 217 -11.22 2.18 -12.16
C TYR A 217 -11.42 2.04 -13.67
N ARG A 218 -12.42 2.73 -14.23
CA ARG A 218 -12.50 2.86 -15.69
C ARG A 218 -11.26 3.64 -16.10
N ALA A 219 -10.29 2.97 -16.74
CA ALA A 219 -9.44 3.70 -17.66
C ALA A 219 -10.41 4.24 -18.71
N ASP A 220 -10.52 5.56 -18.84
CA ASP A 220 -11.21 6.13 -19.98
C ASP A 220 -10.69 5.44 -21.25
N ASP A 221 -11.65 4.98 -22.04
CA ASP A 221 -11.53 4.11 -23.20
C ASP A 221 -10.16 4.10 -23.91
N GLU A 222 -9.76 2.89 -24.32
CA GLU A 222 -8.85 2.64 -25.46
C GLU A 222 -9.45 3.16 -26.81
N SER A 223 -10.09 4.34 -26.83
CA SER A 223 -10.66 4.98 -28.03
C SER A 223 -9.80 6.13 -28.58
N LYS A 224 -8.55 6.30 -28.10
CA LYS A 224 -7.55 7.19 -28.72
C LYS A 224 -6.35 6.48 -29.34
N ALA A 225 -6.46 5.18 -29.59
CA ALA A 225 -5.59 4.46 -30.52
C ALA A 225 -6.37 4.14 -31.81
N GLY A 226 -6.74 5.17 -32.56
CA GLY A 226 -7.37 4.97 -33.87
C GLY A 226 -8.23 6.12 -34.37
N VAL A 227 -7.64 7.30 -34.62
CA VAL A 227 -8.11 8.21 -35.67
C VAL A 227 -6.90 8.98 -36.22
N ASN A 228 -6.53 8.63 -37.46
CA ASN A 228 -5.61 9.25 -38.44
C ASN A 228 -4.18 9.60 -38.02
#